data_AF-A0A434QTK2-F1
#
_entry.id   AF-A0A434QTK2-F1
#
_cell.length_a   1.000
_cell.length_b   1.000
_cell.length_c   1.000
_cell.angle_alpha   90.00
_cell.angle_beta   90.00
_cell.angle_gamma   90.00
#
_symmetry.space_group_name_H-M   'P 1'
#
loop_
_entity.id
_entity.type
_entity.pdbx_description
1 polymer ?
#
loop_
_entity_poly.entity_id
_entity_poly.type
_entity_poly.pdbx_seq_one_letter_code
_entity_poly.pdbx_strand_id
1 'polypeptide(L)'
;HYTVDGPMGQLLDAESDGLSLRSFQTFEIEQLMNMGERSLVPVLTYLFRRIEKRLTGAPSLIILDEAWLMLGHPTFRDKIREWLKVLRKANCAVVLATQSISDAERSGIIDVLKESCPTKICLPNGAAREPGTREFYERIGFNERQIEIVATALPKREYYVASPEGRRL
;
A
#
# COMPACT_ATOMS: atom_id res chain seq x y z
N HIS A 1 -21.38 -8.57 19.90
CA HIS A 1 -20.00 -8.08 19.67
C HIS A 1 -20.02 -6.75 18.92
N TYR A 2 -20.71 -6.63 17.79
CA TYR A 2 -20.99 -5.37 17.06
C TYR A 2 -22.45 -4.93 17.23
N THR A 3 -22.89 -4.85 18.48
CA THR A 3 -24.26 -4.48 18.84
C THR A 3 -24.17 -3.26 19.76
N VAL A 4 -25.20 -2.42 19.81
CA VAL A 4 -25.31 -1.20 20.65
C VAL A 4 -24.80 -1.37 22.08
N ASP A 5 -25.02 -2.55 22.67
CA ASP A 5 -24.60 -2.87 24.04
C ASP A 5 -23.26 -3.62 24.16
N GLY A 6 -22.55 -3.83 23.04
CA GLY A 6 -21.30 -4.57 22.96
C GLY A 6 -20.06 -3.66 22.95
N PRO A 7 -18.88 -4.17 23.36
CA PRO A 7 -17.65 -3.36 23.48
C PRO A 7 -17.11 -2.79 22.17
N MET A 8 -17.69 -3.13 21.02
CA MET A 8 -17.29 -2.65 19.68
C MET A 8 -18.43 -1.90 18.96
N GLY A 9 -19.45 -1.43 19.69
CA GLY A 9 -20.54 -0.62 19.15
C GLY A 9 -20.10 0.71 18.53
N GLN A 10 -18.85 1.13 18.71
CA GLN A 10 -18.33 2.35 18.09
C GLN A 10 -17.82 2.17 16.65
N LEU A 11 -17.69 0.92 16.17
CA LEU A 11 -17.05 0.65 14.86
C LEU A 11 -18.05 0.37 13.74
N LEU A 12 -19.01 -0.55 13.94
CA LEU A 12 -19.96 -1.01 12.91
C LEU A 12 -21.35 -1.25 13.52
N ASP A 13 -21.97 -0.19 14.03
CA ASP A 13 -23.20 -0.31 14.84
C ASP A 13 -24.25 0.75 14.52
N ALA A 14 -24.03 1.52 13.45
CA ALA A 14 -25.03 2.44 12.96
C ALA A 14 -26.21 1.66 12.35
N GLU A 15 -27.45 2.05 12.67
CA GLU A 15 -28.67 1.46 12.09
C GLU A 15 -28.69 1.55 10.56
N SER A 16 -28.06 2.59 10.01
CA SER A 16 -27.88 2.79 8.58
C SER A 16 -26.44 3.12 8.24
N ASP A 17 -25.96 2.61 7.10
CA ASP A 17 -24.63 2.91 6.59
C ASP A 17 -24.53 4.38 6.12
N GLY A 18 -23.92 5.22 6.96
CA GLY A 18 -23.69 6.64 6.69
C GLY A 18 -22.39 6.97 5.95
N LEU A 19 -21.56 5.98 5.60
CA LEU A 19 -20.28 6.26 4.95
C LEU A 19 -20.52 6.79 3.53
N SER A 20 -20.25 8.08 3.32
CA SER A 20 -20.32 8.71 1.99
C SER A 20 -18.92 8.81 1.38
N LEU A 21 -18.76 8.32 0.15
CA LEU A 21 -17.46 8.33 -0.53
C LEU A 21 -17.35 9.58 -1.41
N ARG A 22 -16.34 10.43 -1.13
CA ARG A 22 -16.05 11.69 -1.84
C ARG A 22 -14.82 11.55 -2.74
N SER A 23 -14.67 12.42 -3.76
CA SER A 23 -13.56 12.38 -4.74
C SER A 23 -12.18 12.19 -4.10
N PHE A 24 -11.97 12.77 -2.92
CA PHE A 24 -10.86 12.50 -2.03
C PHE A 24 -11.39 11.93 -0.70
N GLN A 25 -10.83 10.81 -0.24
CA GLN A 25 -11.21 10.17 1.01
C GLN A 25 -9.99 9.48 1.63
N THR A 26 -9.82 9.64 2.94
CA THR A 26 -8.80 8.97 3.73
C THR A 26 -9.47 8.15 4.82
N PHE A 27 -8.92 6.96 5.11
CA PHE A 27 -9.28 6.14 6.25
C PHE A 27 -8.04 6.04 7.14
N GLU A 28 -8.12 6.61 8.35
CA GLU A 28 -7.14 6.40 9.41
C GLU A 28 -7.45 5.04 10.04
N ILE A 29 -6.44 4.18 10.13
CA ILE A 29 -6.60 2.80 10.60
C ILE A 29 -5.59 2.41 11.68
N GLU A 30 -4.63 3.26 12.04
CA GLU A 30 -3.60 2.98 13.05
C GLU A 30 -4.22 2.63 14.39
N GLN A 31 -5.19 3.42 14.86
CA GLN A 31 -5.89 3.10 16.11
C GLN A 31 -6.62 1.75 16.01
N LEU A 32 -7.27 1.49 14.88
CA LEU A 32 -7.98 0.24 14.62
C LEU A 32 -7.04 -0.97 14.61
N MET A 33 -5.83 -0.84 14.06
CA MET A 33 -4.80 -1.89 14.07
C MET A 33 -4.43 -2.30 15.51
N ASN A 34 -4.47 -1.36 16.45
CA ASN A 34 -4.15 -1.59 17.86
C ASN A 34 -5.32 -2.20 18.68
N MET A 35 -6.52 -2.31 18.11
CA MET A 35 -7.71 -2.86 18.79
C MET A 35 -7.82 -4.39 18.71
N GLY A 36 -6.86 -5.05 18.05
CA GLY A 36 -6.80 -6.49 17.86
C GLY A 36 -7.63 -7.02 16.68
N GLU A 37 -7.29 -8.23 16.22
CA GLU A 37 -7.80 -8.80 14.96
C GLU A 37 -9.32 -8.90 14.89
N ARG A 38 -9.98 -9.21 16.01
CA ARG A 38 -11.45 -9.36 16.08
C ARG A 38 -12.20 -8.10 15.68
N SER A 39 -11.61 -6.93 15.92
CA SER A 39 -12.16 -5.61 15.61
C SER A 39 -11.69 -5.13 14.23
N LEU A 40 -10.42 -5.40 13.92
CA LEU A 40 -9.77 -4.96 12.69
C LEU A 40 -10.36 -5.62 11.43
N VAL A 41 -10.55 -6.95 11.46
CA VAL A 41 -10.92 -7.73 10.27
C VAL A 41 -12.26 -7.31 9.67
N PRO A 42 -13.35 -7.16 10.46
CA PRO A 42 -14.65 -6.77 9.89
C PRO A 42 -14.65 -5.35 9.33
N VAL A 43 -14.00 -4.40 10.02
CA VAL A 43 -13.93 -3.01 9.57
C VAL A 43 -13.14 -2.89 8.26
N LEU A 44 -11.94 -3.47 8.18
CA LEU A 44 -11.15 -3.42 6.94
C LEU A 44 -11.83 -4.15 5.79
N THR A 45 -12.44 -5.31 6.04
CA THR A 45 -13.18 -6.05 5.01
C THR A 45 -14.35 -5.23 4.46
N TYR A 46 -15.07 -4.54 5.35
CA TYR A 46 -16.13 -3.61 4.97
C TYR A 46 -15.59 -2.44 4.13
N LEU A 47 -14.50 -1.80 4.58
CA LEU A 47 -13.86 -0.70 3.84
C LEU A 47 -13.41 -1.14 2.44
N PHE A 48 -12.77 -2.30 2.33
CA PHE A 48 -12.38 -2.88 1.04
C PHE A 48 -13.59 -3.07 0.12
N ARG A 49 -14.69 -3.64 0.64
CA ARG A 49 -15.93 -3.81 -0.13
C ARG A 49 -16.52 -2.47 -0.59
N ARG A 50 -16.46 -1.44 0.25
CA ARG A 50 -16.95 -0.10 -0.08
C ARG A 50 -16.11 0.58 -1.15
N ILE A 51 -14.78 0.46 -1.06
CA ILE A 51 -13.85 0.98 -2.06
C ILE A 51 -14.10 0.31 -3.42
N GLU A 52 -14.22 -1.02 -3.47
CA GLU A 52 -14.45 -1.75 -4.72
C GLU A 52 -15.77 -1.39 -5.40
N LYS A 53 -16.86 -1.29 -4.63
CA LYS A 53 -18.17 -0.90 -5.17
C LYS A 53 -18.17 0.51 -5.77
N ARG A 54 -17.20 1.35 -5.39
CA ARG A 54 -17.09 2.72 -5.85
C ARG A 54 -16.34 2.84 -7.19
N LEU A 55 -15.61 1.81 -7.60
CA LEU A 55 -14.86 1.84 -8.85
C LEU A 55 -15.82 1.72 -10.03
N THR A 56 -16.16 2.86 -10.63
CA THR A 56 -17.09 2.97 -11.77
C THR A 56 -16.41 2.91 -13.13
N GLY A 57 -15.07 2.75 -13.17
CA GLY A 57 -14.25 2.86 -14.38
C GLY A 57 -13.67 4.27 -14.62
N ALA A 58 -14.06 5.25 -13.80
CA ALA A 58 -13.37 6.53 -13.75
C ALA A 58 -11.93 6.37 -13.21
N PRO A 59 -10.93 7.12 -13.73
CA PRO A 59 -9.56 7.07 -13.23
C PRO A 59 -9.53 7.24 -11.71
N SER A 60 -9.01 6.22 -11.02
CA SER A 60 -9.01 6.15 -9.56
C SER A 60 -7.63 5.80 -9.03
N LEU A 61 -7.31 6.32 -7.85
CA LEU A 61 -6.08 6.02 -7.13
C LEU A 61 -6.41 5.48 -5.74
N ILE A 62 -5.88 4.32 -5.40
CA ILE A 62 -5.89 3.80 -4.03
C ILE A 62 -4.46 3.93 -3.50
N ILE A 63 -4.27 4.80 -2.52
CA ILE A 63 -2.98 4.98 -1.85
C ILE A 63 -3.02 4.20 -0.54
N LEU A 64 -2.05 3.33 -0.39
CA LEU A 64 -1.82 2.48 0.77
C LEU A 64 -0.52 2.94 1.43
N ASP A 65 -0.65 3.81 2.43
CA ASP A 65 0.47 4.35 3.19
C ASP A 65 0.81 3.44 4.37
N GLU A 66 2.07 3.02 4.49
CA GLU A 66 2.58 2.04 5.47
C GLU A 66 1.70 0.80 5.66
N ALA A 67 1.17 0.30 4.55
CA ALA A 67 0.27 -0.87 4.54
C ALA A 67 0.93 -2.19 4.95
N TRP A 68 2.22 -2.22 5.28
CA TRP A 68 2.93 -3.43 5.67
C TRP A 68 2.39 -4.04 6.96
N LEU A 69 1.90 -3.21 7.88
CA LEU A 69 1.20 -3.71 9.08
C LEU A 69 -0.04 -4.54 8.69
N MET A 70 -0.80 -4.09 7.68
CA MET A 70 -1.93 -4.86 7.15
C MET A 70 -1.47 -6.15 6.47
N LEU A 71 -0.34 -6.11 5.75
CA LEU A 71 0.22 -7.27 5.04
C LEU A 71 0.70 -8.39 5.97
N GLY A 72 0.88 -8.12 7.27
CA GLY A 72 1.10 -9.15 8.28
C GLY A 72 -0.08 -10.12 8.45
N HIS A 73 -1.30 -9.67 8.16
CA HIS A 73 -2.51 -10.49 8.27
C HIS A 73 -2.85 -11.16 6.92
N PRO A 74 -2.96 -12.51 6.86
CA PRO A 74 -3.11 -13.25 5.59
C PRO A 74 -4.28 -12.76 4.72
N THR A 75 -5.43 -12.46 5.32
CA THR A 75 -6.62 -12.00 4.57
C THR A 75 -6.37 -10.69 3.85
N PHE A 76 -5.66 -9.75 4.48
CA PHE A 76 -5.41 -8.43 3.88
C PHE A 76 -4.27 -8.50 2.89
N ARG A 77 -3.26 -9.32 3.16
CA ARG A 77 -2.21 -9.63 2.19
C ARG A 77 -2.78 -10.15 0.89
N ASP A 78 -3.67 -11.12 0.95
CA ASP A 78 -4.32 -11.68 -0.24
C ASP A 78 -5.16 -10.62 -0.96
N LYS A 79 -5.83 -9.76 -0.21
CA LYS A 79 -6.63 -8.67 -0.78
C LYS A 79 -5.79 -7.62 -1.52
N ILE A 80 -4.69 -7.17 -0.91
CA ILE A 80 -3.78 -6.21 -1.54
C ILE A 80 -3.11 -6.83 -2.77
N ARG A 81 -2.72 -8.12 -2.70
CA ARG A 81 -2.20 -8.87 -3.85
C ARG A 81 -3.23 -8.95 -4.99
N GLU A 82 -4.49 -9.21 -4.68
CA GLU A 82 -5.59 -9.18 -5.65
C GLU A 82 -5.71 -7.79 -6.28
N TRP A 83 -5.73 -6.73 -5.45
CA TRP A 83 -5.89 -5.37 -5.93
C TRP A 83 -4.79 -4.95 -6.91
N LEU A 84 -3.53 -5.22 -6.58
CA LEU A 84 -2.38 -4.95 -7.43
C LEU A 84 -2.48 -5.64 -8.81
N LYS A 85 -3.06 -6.85 -8.85
CA LYS A 85 -3.19 -7.62 -10.10
C LYS A 85 -4.41 -7.25 -10.94
N VAL A 86 -5.52 -6.91 -10.29
CA VAL A 86 -6.84 -6.90 -10.93
C VAL A 86 -7.35 -5.48 -11.20
N LEU A 87 -7.07 -4.50 -10.33
CA LEU A 87 -7.75 -3.20 -10.39
C LEU A 87 -7.41 -2.35 -11.62
N ARG A 88 -6.36 -2.71 -12.37
CA ARG A 88 -6.08 -2.12 -13.70
C ARG A 88 -7.29 -2.19 -14.64
N LYS A 89 -8.09 -3.26 -14.58
CA LYS A 89 -9.28 -3.43 -15.45
C LYS A 89 -10.42 -2.48 -15.09
N ALA A 90 -10.38 -1.91 -13.88
CA ALA A 90 -11.33 -0.93 -13.37
C ALA A 90 -10.81 0.51 -13.52
N ASN A 91 -9.76 0.73 -14.31
CA ASN A 91 -9.09 2.03 -14.46
C ASN A 91 -8.61 2.61 -13.11
N CYS A 92 -8.13 1.72 -12.24
CA CYS A 92 -7.68 2.07 -10.90
C CYS A 92 -6.22 1.67 -10.70
N ALA A 93 -5.40 2.62 -10.25
CA ALA A 93 -4.01 2.38 -9.84
C ALA A 93 -3.94 2.21 -8.32
N VAL A 94 -3.09 1.29 -7.87
CA VAL A 94 -2.77 1.10 -6.46
C VAL A 94 -1.34 1.59 -6.23
N VAL A 95 -1.16 2.46 -5.24
CA VAL A 95 0.14 3.02 -4.85
C VAL A 95 0.45 2.55 -3.45
N LEU A 96 1.59 1.88 -3.29
CA LEU A 96 2.15 1.54 -1.99
C LEU A 96 3.22 2.56 -1.65
N ALA A 97 3.10 3.22 -0.50
CA ALA A 97 4.07 4.17 0.02
C ALA A 97 4.66 3.62 1.31
N THR A 98 5.99 3.72 1.45
CA THR A 98 6.69 3.31 2.66
C THR A 98 8.03 3.97 2.84
N GLN A 99 8.42 4.10 4.10
CA GLN A 99 9.73 4.49 4.59
C GLN A 99 10.58 3.26 4.99
N SER A 100 9.95 2.12 5.26
CA SER A 100 10.59 0.90 5.76
C SER A 100 10.75 -0.17 4.66
N ILE A 101 11.95 -0.25 4.11
CA ILE A 101 12.33 -1.27 3.13
C ILE A 101 12.24 -2.68 3.75
N SER A 102 12.60 -2.83 5.02
CA SER A 102 12.56 -4.11 5.72
C SER A 102 11.14 -4.66 5.90
N ASP A 103 10.16 -3.78 6.10
CA ASP A 103 8.76 -4.22 6.23
C ASP A 103 8.20 -4.67 4.89
N ALA A 104 8.58 -3.98 3.80
CA ALA A 104 8.30 -4.43 2.45
C ALA A 104 8.87 -5.83 2.17
N GLU A 105 10.08 -6.10 2.62
CA GLU A 105 10.72 -7.40 2.46
C GLU A 105 10.01 -8.52 3.23
N ARG A 106 9.65 -8.26 4.49
CA ARG A 106 9.01 -9.24 5.39
C ARG A 106 7.54 -9.50 5.06
N SER A 107 6.90 -8.62 4.30
CA SER A 107 5.48 -8.70 3.96
C SER A 107 5.09 -9.88 3.06
N GLY A 108 6.06 -10.52 2.39
CA GLY A 108 5.79 -11.63 1.48
C GLY A 108 5.09 -11.23 0.17
N ILE A 109 5.20 -9.96 -0.24
CA ILE A 109 4.65 -9.48 -1.53
C ILE A 109 5.69 -8.96 -2.52
N ILE A 110 6.98 -9.16 -2.27
CA ILE A 110 8.08 -8.69 -3.14
C ILE A 110 7.94 -9.16 -4.59
N ASP A 111 7.49 -10.40 -4.80
CA ASP A 111 7.17 -10.97 -6.11
C ASP A 111 6.12 -10.12 -6.84
N VAL A 112 5.03 -9.79 -6.14
CA VAL A 112 3.94 -8.97 -6.69
C VAL A 112 4.37 -7.53 -6.90
N LEU A 113 5.20 -6.95 -6.02
CA LEU A 113 5.75 -5.60 -6.24
C LEU A 113 6.61 -5.55 -7.50
N LYS A 114 7.43 -6.59 -7.74
CA LYS A 114 8.27 -6.65 -8.91
C LYS A 114 7.45 -6.73 -10.20
N GLU A 115 6.42 -7.58 -10.22
CA GLU A 115 5.62 -7.89 -11.42
C GLU A 115 4.48 -6.90 -11.66
N SER A 116 3.82 -6.43 -10.60
CA SER A 116 2.57 -5.66 -10.66
C SER A 116 2.76 -4.17 -10.35
N CYS A 117 3.93 -3.75 -9.85
CA CYS A 117 4.28 -2.34 -9.69
C CYS A 117 5.38 -1.95 -10.71
N PRO A 118 5.04 -1.75 -11.99
CA PRO A 118 6.04 -1.43 -13.02
C PRO A 118 6.68 -0.06 -12.80
N THR A 119 5.93 0.89 -12.24
CA THR A 119 6.42 2.22 -11.88
C THR A 119 6.91 2.22 -10.44
N LYS A 120 8.15 2.66 -10.23
CA LYS A 120 8.80 2.77 -8.94
C LYS A 120 9.33 4.19 -8.77
N ILE A 121 8.98 4.82 -7.67
CA ILE A 121 9.44 6.16 -7.28
C ILE A 121 10.30 5.99 -6.03
N CYS A 122 11.59 6.20 -6.15
CA CYS A 122 12.54 6.07 -5.07
C CYS A 122 13.06 7.44 -4.66
N LEU A 123 12.86 7.77 -3.39
CA LEU A 123 13.49 8.95 -2.80
C LEU A 123 14.97 8.68 -2.51
N PRO A 124 15.80 9.72 -2.35
CA PRO A 124 17.22 9.58 -2.03
C PRO A 124 17.44 8.71 -0.80
N ASN A 125 18.28 7.69 -0.92
CA ASN A 125 18.60 6.77 0.15
C ASN A 125 20.11 6.47 0.15
N GLY A 126 20.87 7.20 0.96
CA GLY A 126 22.33 7.02 1.05
C GLY A 126 22.77 5.60 1.45
N ALA A 127 21.90 4.86 2.14
CA ALA A 127 22.13 3.47 2.53
C ALA A 127 21.83 2.47 1.40
N ALA A 128 21.43 2.91 0.20
CA ALA A 128 21.08 2.01 -0.90
C ALA A 128 22.23 1.08 -1.35
N ARG A 129 23.48 1.42 -1.03
CA ARG A 129 24.67 0.60 -1.30
C ARG A 129 25.03 -0.36 -0.17
N GLU A 130 24.45 -0.17 1.01
CA GLU A 130 24.74 -0.99 2.17
C GLU A 130 24.19 -2.40 1.97
N PRO A 131 24.88 -3.44 2.49
CA PRO A 131 24.36 -4.80 2.50
C PRO A 131 22.95 -4.88 3.09
N GLY A 132 22.10 -5.77 2.57
CA GLY A 132 20.67 -5.84 2.91
C GLY A 132 19.82 -4.83 2.13
N THR A 133 20.09 -3.53 2.23
CA THR A 133 19.35 -2.51 1.46
C THR A 133 19.57 -2.65 -0.05
N ARG A 134 20.82 -2.91 -0.46
CA ARG A 134 21.17 -3.20 -1.86
C ARG A 134 20.38 -4.39 -2.41
N GLU A 135 20.31 -5.48 -1.66
CA GLU A 135 19.63 -6.72 -2.05
C GLU A 135 18.13 -6.48 -2.28
N PHE A 136 17.50 -5.64 -1.45
CA PHE A 136 16.11 -5.25 -1.68
C PHE A 136 15.93 -4.54 -3.03
N TYR A 137 16.77 -3.54 -3.33
CA TYR A 137 16.70 -2.82 -4.61
C TYR A 137 16.91 -3.77 -5.80
N GLU A 138 17.87 -4.70 -5.70
CA GLU A 138 18.10 -5.72 -6.71
C GLU A 138 16.88 -6.65 -6.88
N ARG A 139 16.25 -7.08 -5.78
CA ARG A 139 15.05 -7.92 -5.78
C ARG A 139 13.86 -7.25 -6.47
N ILE A 140 13.67 -5.95 -6.27
CA ILE A 140 12.64 -5.18 -6.98
C ILE A 140 13.03 -4.83 -8.43
N GLY A 141 14.21 -5.24 -8.89
CA GLY A 141 14.64 -5.18 -10.28
C GLY A 141 15.53 -3.99 -10.62
N PHE A 142 16.16 -3.35 -9.65
CA PHE A 142 17.15 -2.30 -9.91
C PHE A 142 18.50 -2.92 -10.22
N ASN A 143 19.21 -2.32 -11.18
CA ASN A 143 20.61 -2.62 -11.42
C ASN A 143 21.54 -1.72 -10.60
N GLU A 144 22.83 -2.02 -10.63
CA GLU A 144 23.86 -1.28 -9.89
C GLU A 144 23.84 0.22 -10.18
N ARG A 145 23.62 0.63 -11.45
CA ARG A 145 23.56 2.05 -11.80
C ARG A 145 22.35 2.76 -11.19
N GLN A 146 21.20 2.09 -11.14
CA GLN A 146 19.98 2.65 -10.55
C GLN A 146 20.12 2.79 -9.03
N ILE A 147 20.77 1.81 -8.39
CA ILE A 147 21.10 1.86 -6.97
C ILE A 147 22.04 3.04 -6.69
N GLU A 148 23.06 3.25 -7.52
CA GLU A 148 23.98 4.39 -7.39
C GLU A 148 23.25 5.73 -7.53
N ILE A 149 22.29 5.83 -8.46
CA ILE A 149 21.48 7.04 -8.63
C ILE A 149 20.67 7.32 -7.35
N VAL A 150 19.98 6.31 -6.82
CA VAL A 150 19.20 6.46 -5.57
C VAL A 150 20.11 6.81 -4.38
N ALA A 151 21.32 6.25 -4.33
CA ALA A 151 22.28 6.49 -3.26
C ALA A 151 22.86 7.91 -3.27
N THR A 152 23.00 8.51 -4.45
CA THR A 152 23.69 9.81 -4.63
C THR A 152 22.74 10.97 -4.91
N ALA A 153 21.45 10.71 -5.09
CA ALA A 153 20.43 11.73 -5.31
C ALA A 153 20.35 12.73 -4.15
N LEU A 154 19.94 13.96 -4.45
CA LEU A 154 19.86 15.07 -3.50
C LEU A 154 18.57 14.99 -2.65
N PRO A 155 18.68 14.80 -1.32
CA PRO A 155 17.52 14.75 -0.43
C PRO A 155 16.62 15.98 -0.55
N LYS A 156 15.30 15.76 -0.51
CA LYS A 156 14.26 16.80 -0.61
C LYS A 156 14.24 17.59 -1.93
N ARG A 157 14.98 17.15 -2.95
CA ARG A 157 15.04 17.81 -4.27
C ARG A 157 14.82 16.84 -5.41
N GLU A 158 15.49 15.69 -5.36
CA GLU A 158 15.46 14.70 -6.42
C GLU A 158 14.63 13.48 -6.02
N TYR A 159 14.08 12.79 -7.02
CA TYR A 159 13.41 11.51 -6.87
C TYR A 159 13.65 10.69 -8.13
N TYR A 160 14.05 9.43 -7.96
CA TYR A 160 14.30 8.55 -9.07
C TYR A 160 13.02 7.81 -9.48
N VAL A 161 12.58 8.01 -10.72
CA VAL A 161 11.45 7.28 -11.32
C VAL A 161 11.97 6.25 -12.30
N ALA A 162 11.54 5.00 -12.12
CA ALA A 162 11.72 3.93 -13.10
C ALA A 162 10.34 3.39 -13.49
N SER A 163 10.01 3.45 -14.78
CA SER A 163 8.79 2.90 -15.35
C SER A 163 9.08 2.22 -16.70
N PRO A 164 8.11 1.49 -17.29
CA PRO A 164 8.26 0.92 -18.63
C PRO A 164 8.52 1.98 -19.72
N GLU A 165 8.00 3.19 -19.54
CA GLU A 165 8.11 4.30 -20.50
C GLU A 165 9.45 5.02 -20.42
N GLY A 166 10.19 4.86 -19.33
CA GLY A 166 11.49 5.49 -19.18
C GLY A 166 11.98 5.59 -17.74
N ARG A 167 13.10 6.28 -17.59
CA ARG A 167 13.74 6.53 -16.30
C ARG A 167 14.05 8.01 -16.18
N ARG A 168 13.85 8.59 -15.00
CA ARG A 168 14.09 10.01 -14.72
C ARG A 168 14.68 10.18 -13.32
N LEU A 169 15.61 11.10 -13.18
CA LEU A 169 16.01 11.69 -11.90
C LEU A 169 15.45 13.13 -11.82
#